data_AF-A0A0U1XJH5-F1
#
_entry.id   AF-A0A0U1XJH5-F1
#
_cell.length_a   1.000
_cell.length_b   1.000
_cell.length_c   1.000
_cell.angle_alpha   90.00
_cell.angle_beta   90.00
_cell.angle_gamma   90.00
#
_symmetry.space_group_name_H-M   'P 1'
#
loop_
_entity.id
_entity.type
_entity.pdbx_description
1 polymer ?
#
loop_
_entity_poly.entity_id
_entity_poly.type
_entity_poly.pdbx_seq_one_letter_code
_entity_poly.pdbx_strand_id
1 'polypeptide(L)'
;MYFMLLMSLAFFVGVVGVACNPSPCFGALALVLASGFGCAVVAEMGSSFSALILFLIYLGGMLVVFAYSVAMSGDVYPEAWNGGIFGFMVVCFVGLIFIIGKFLGLVSFGVHGLGLSHIGVSLLYSYGGYYLLFVGFGLLLALFVVLELVRWISFGAYKA
;
A
#
# COMPACT_ATOMS: atom_id res chain seq x y z
N MET A 1 1.04 14.83 -18.77
CA MET A 1 2.40 14.27 -18.56
C MET A 1 3.03 14.72 -17.25
N TYR A 2 3.21 16.04 -16.98
CA TYR A 2 3.80 16.51 -15.72
C TYR A 2 3.03 16.09 -14.46
N PHE A 3 1.69 16.08 -14.51
CA PHE A 3 0.86 15.67 -13.38
C PHE A 3 1.09 14.21 -12.96
N MET A 4 1.05 13.27 -13.91
CA MET A 4 1.32 11.85 -13.66
C MET A 4 2.74 11.62 -13.13
N LEU A 5 3.74 12.35 -13.67
CA LEU A 5 5.11 12.29 -13.18
C LEU A 5 5.22 12.79 -11.74
N LEU A 6 4.57 13.91 -11.41
CA LEU A 6 4.54 14.45 -10.05
C LEU A 6 3.88 13.48 -9.07
N MET A 7 2.74 12.89 -9.43
CA MET A 7 2.06 11.89 -8.60
C MET A 7 2.91 10.62 -8.41
N SER A 8 3.58 10.15 -9.46
CA SER A 8 4.51 9.02 -9.34
C SER A 8 5.70 9.34 -8.43
N LEU A 9 6.27 10.54 -8.51
CA LEU A 9 7.37 10.96 -7.65
C LEU A 9 6.91 11.06 -6.19
N ALA A 10 5.74 11.64 -5.94
CA ALA A 10 5.13 11.71 -4.60
C ALA A 10 4.86 10.32 -4.02
N PHE A 11 4.38 9.38 -4.84
CA PHE A 11 4.24 7.96 -4.47
C PHE A 11 5.57 7.37 -4.02
N PHE A 12 6.64 7.55 -4.82
CA PHE A 12 7.97 7.04 -4.48
C PHE A 12 8.52 7.63 -3.19
N VAL A 13 8.37 8.93 -2.97
CA VAL A 13 8.79 9.59 -1.72
C VAL A 13 8.07 8.96 -0.53
N GLY A 14 6.77 8.66 -0.65
CA GLY A 14 6.01 7.96 0.39
C GLY A 14 6.54 6.55 0.66
N VAL A 15 6.85 5.77 -0.38
CA VAL A 15 7.42 4.41 -0.25
C VAL A 15 8.80 4.43 0.39
N VAL A 16 9.66 5.38 0.00
CA VAL A 16 10.98 5.58 0.63
C VAL A 16 10.79 5.97 2.10
N GLY A 17 9.79 6.79 2.41
CA GLY A 17 9.39 7.11 3.78
C GLY A 17 9.13 5.88 4.61
N VAL A 18 8.35 4.92 4.09
CA VAL A 18 8.11 3.64 4.77
C VAL A 18 9.40 2.80 4.86
N ALA A 19 10.22 2.77 3.81
CA ALA A 19 11.43 1.94 3.73
C ALA A 19 12.57 2.40 4.64
N CYS A 20 12.61 3.68 5.01
CA CYS A 20 13.61 4.21 5.94
C CYS A 20 13.41 3.76 7.40
N ASN A 21 12.45 2.85 7.64
CA ASN A 21 12.13 2.27 8.93
C ASN A 21 11.94 3.32 10.05
N PRO A 22 11.12 4.37 9.84
CA PRO A 22 10.79 5.31 10.89
C PRO A 22 9.93 4.63 11.97
N SER A 23 9.71 5.29 13.11
CA SER A 23 8.77 4.77 14.11
C SER A 23 7.37 4.55 13.50
N PRO A 24 6.57 3.59 14.03
CA PRO A 24 5.33 3.15 13.40
C PRO A 24 4.31 4.27 13.11
N CYS A 25 4.30 5.34 13.92
CA CYS A 25 3.45 6.51 13.71
C CYS A 25 3.79 7.27 12.43
N PHE A 26 5.07 7.57 12.20
CA PHE A 26 5.52 8.21 10.96
C PHE A 26 5.43 7.26 9.77
N GLY A 27 5.67 5.96 9.98
CA GLY A 27 5.45 4.92 8.98
C GLY A 27 3.99 4.89 8.50
N ALA A 28 3.02 4.97 9.41
CA ALA A 28 1.59 5.03 9.07
C ALA A 28 1.28 6.22 8.17
N LEU A 29 1.76 7.42 8.54
CA LEU A 29 1.57 8.65 7.76
C LEU A 29 2.20 8.55 6.36
N ALA A 30 3.40 8.00 6.24
CA ALA A 30 4.02 7.77 4.93
C ALA A 30 3.24 6.77 4.07
N LEU A 31 2.66 5.74 4.70
CA LEU A 31 1.85 4.73 4.03
C LEU A 31 0.50 5.29 3.56
N VAL A 32 -0.12 6.23 4.30
CA VAL A 32 -1.28 7.02 3.85
C VAL A 32 -0.93 7.77 2.56
N LEU A 33 0.18 8.51 2.58
CA LEU A 33 0.60 9.33 1.44
C LEU A 33 0.93 8.45 0.23
N ALA A 34 1.70 7.38 0.43
CA ALA A 34 2.03 6.42 -0.62
C ALA A 34 0.76 5.80 -1.22
N SER A 35 -0.14 5.26 -0.40
CA SER A 35 -1.37 4.63 -0.92
C SER A 35 -2.27 5.64 -1.65
N GLY A 36 -2.43 6.86 -1.15
CA GLY A 36 -3.20 7.92 -1.81
C GLY A 36 -2.64 8.31 -3.19
N PHE A 37 -1.34 8.61 -3.27
CA PHE A 37 -0.70 8.96 -4.55
C PHE A 37 -0.65 7.77 -5.52
N GLY A 38 -0.48 6.54 -5.03
CA GLY A 38 -0.54 5.34 -5.86
C GLY A 38 -1.91 5.13 -6.49
N CYS A 39 -2.99 5.34 -5.71
CA CYS A 39 -4.36 5.28 -6.24
C CYS A 39 -4.61 6.38 -7.28
N ALA A 40 -4.06 7.59 -7.07
CA ALA A 40 -4.16 8.67 -8.06
C ALA A 40 -3.47 8.29 -9.38
N VAL A 41 -2.27 7.69 -9.35
CA VAL A 41 -1.58 7.22 -10.57
C VAL A 41 -2.42 6.17 -11.32
N VAL A 42 -3.02 5.21 -10.60
CA VAL A 42 -3.87 4.16 -11.19
C VAL A 42 -5.17 4.73 -11.77
N ALA A 43 -5.74 5.76 -11.13
CA ALA A 43 -6.90 6.47 -11.64
C ALA A 43 -6.59 7.21 -12.96
N GLU A 44 -5.43 7.87 -13.05
CA GLU A 44 -4.97 8.57 -14.26
C GLU A 44 -4.71 7.60 -15.44
N MET A 45 -4.40 6.33 -15.16
CA MET A 45 -4.27 5.28 -16.19
C MET A 45 -5.62 4.80 -16.76
N GLY A 46 -6.76 5.35 -16.31
CA GLY A 46 -8.09 4.99 -16.80
C GLY A 46 -8.74 3.81 -16.07
N SER A 47 -8.15 3.35 -14.97
CA SER A 47 -8.63 2.20 -14.19
C SER A 47 -9.29 2.58 -12.87
N SER A 48 -10.26 3.50 -12.93
CA SER A 48 -10.90 4.12 -11.76
C SER A 48 -11.50 3.12 -10.76
N PHE A 49 -12.08 2.02 -11.24
CA PHE A 49 -12.64 0.98 -10.36
C PHE A 49 -11.56 0.28 -9.52
N SER A 50 -10.44 -0.07 -10.14
CA SER A 50 -9.30 -0.69 -9.45
C SER A 50 -8.70 0.31 -8.44
N ALA A 51 -8.54 1.58 -8.84
CA ALA A 51 -8.06 2.63 -7.97
C ALA A 51 -8.94 2.80 -6.71
N LEU A 52 -10.27 2.77 -6.86
CA LEU A 52 -11.20 2.84 -5.72
C LEU A 52 -11.08 1.63 -4.80
N ILE A 53 -11.02 0.41 -5.33
CA ILE A 53 -10.83 -0.80 -4.49
C ILE A 53 -9.52 -0.71 -3.70
N LEU A 54 -8.42 -0.34 -4.36
CA LEU A 54 -7.13 -0.16 -3.70
C LEU A 54 -7.22 0.91 -2.61
N PHE A 55 -7.85 2.04 -2.90
CA PHE A 55 -8.07 3.10 -1.93
C PHE A 55 -8.83 2.59 -0.71
N LEU A 56 -9.96 1.89 -0.89
CA LEU A 56 -10.75 1.36 0.21
C LEU A 56 -10.01 0.30 1.04
N ILE A 57 -9.32 -0.65 0.40
CA ILE A 57 -8.63 -1.74 1.12
C ILE A 57 -7.40 -1.21 1.87
N TYR A 58 -6.60 -0.35 1.23
CA TYR A 58 -5.36 0.17 1.84
C TYR A 58 -5.64 1.28 2.87
N LEU A 59 -6.37 2.34 2.51
CA LEU A 59 -6.65 3.45 3.43
C LEU A 59 -7.77 3.14 4.42
N GLY A 60 -8.84 2.47 3.97
CA GLY A 60 -9.98 2.15 4.83
C GLY A 60 -9.74 0.92 5.71
N GLY A 61 -9.17 -0.15 5.13
CA GLY A 61 -8.98 -1.42 5.83
C GLY A 61 -7.67 -1.47 6.61
N MET A 62 -6.56 -1.64 5.89
CA MET A 62 -5.27 -1.97 6.51
C MET A 62 -4.72 -0.81 7.34
N LEU A 63 -4.89 0.43 6.88
CA LEU A 63 -4.33 1.58 7.59
C LEU A 63 -5.03 1.86 8.91
N VAL A 64 -6.34 1.62 9.02
CA VAL A 64 -7.08 1.82 10.27
C VAL A 64 -6.62 0.81 11.33
N VAL A 65 -6.48 -0.47 10.94
CA VAL A 65 -5.97 -1.51 11.84
C VAL A 65 -4.51 -1.25 12.23
N PHE A 66 -3.70 -0.77 11.29
CA PHE A 66 -2.32 -0.37 11.57
C PHE A 66 -2.28 0.79 12.56
N ALA A 67 -3.03 1.87 12.32
CA ALA A 67 -3.11 3.02 13.22
C ALA A 67 -3.59 2.63 14.63
N TYR A 68 -4.54 1.71 14.75
CA TYR A 68 -4.97 1.17 16.05
C TYR A 68 -3.83 0.44 16.77
N SER A 69 -3.07 -0.38 16.05
CA SER A 69 -1.92 -1.10 16.59
C SER A 69 -0.80 -0.14 17.03
N VAL A 70 -0.54 0.90 16.23
CA VAL A 70 0.43 1.96 16.57
C VAL A 70 0.01 2.73 17.81
N ALA A 71 -1.28 3.03 17.96
CA ALA A 71 -1.80 3.68 19.16
C ALA A 71 -1.63 2.80 20.41
N MET A 72 -1.75 1.47 20.25
CA MET A 72 -1.53 0.51 21.34
C MET A 72 -0.05 0.28 21.65
N SER A 73 0.85 0.40 20.67
CA SER A 73 2.30 0.28 20.81
C SER A 73 3.01 1.62 20.99
N GLY A 74 2.32 2.63 21.54
CA GLY A 74 2.83 4.00 21.60
C GLY A 74 4.13 4.13 22.39
N ASP A 75 5.24 4.34 21.70
CA ASP A 75 6.52 4.68 22.31
C ASP A 75 6.51 6.13 22.82
N VAL A 76 7.05 6.37 24.02
CA VAL A 76 7.06 7.71 24.67
C VAL A 76 7.91 8.73 23.88
N TYR A 77 8.87 8.25 23.08
CA TYR A 77 9.73 9.08 22.23
C TYR A 77 9.74 8.53 20.79
N PRO A 78 8.86 9.02 19.91
CA PRO A 78 8.81 8.52 18.54
C PRO A 78 10.04 8.97 17.75
N GLU A 79 10.84 8.03 17.28
CA GLU A 79 11.94 8.31 16.35
C GLU A 79 11.36 8.75 14.99
N ALA A 80 11.74 9.97 14.56
CA ALA A 80 11.40 10.49 13.24
C ALA A 80 12.33 9.94 12.15
N TRP A 81 12.12 10.36 10.90
CA TRP A 81 13.07 10.05 9.84
C TRP A 81 14.46 10.59 10.15
N ASN A 82 15.46 9.71 10.14
CA ASN A 82 16.85 10.13 10.09
C ASN A 82 17.08 10.82 8.73
N GLY A 83 17.14 12.15 8.75
CA GLY A 83 17.22 12.98 7.54
C GLY A 83 18.38 12.63 6.61
N GLY A 84 19.49 12.11 7.15
CA GLY A 84 20.64 11.66 6.35
C GLY A 84 20.32 10.43 5.50
N ILE A 85 19.74 9.39 6.11
CA ILE A 85 19.40 8.12 5.44
C ILE A 85 18.23 8.33 4.48
N PHE A 86 17.22 9.07 4.91
CA PHE A 86 16.07 9.41 4.08
C PHE A 86 16.50 10.23 2.85
N GLY A 87 17.31 11.28 3.04
CA GLY A 87 17.83 12.07 1.94
C GLY A 87 18.69 11.26 0.97
N PHE A 88 19.58 10.40 1.49
CA PHE A 88 20.42 9.54 0.65
C PHE A 88 19.59 8.56 -0.19
N MET A 89 18.61 7.88 0.42
CA MET A 89 17.70 6.97 -0.28
C MET A 89 16.93 7.69 -1.39
N VAL A 90 16.35 8.86 -1.11
CA VAL A 90 15.62 9.66 -2.11
C VAL A 90 16.54 10.04 -3.27
N VAL A 91 17.76 10.51 -3.01
CA VAL A 91 18.73 10.90 -4.04
C VAL A 91 19.14 9.69 -4.90
N CYS A 92 19.44 8.55 -4.28
CA CYS A 92 19.76 7.31 -5.00
C CYS A 92 18.61 6.86 -5.91
N PHE A 93 17.37 6.91 -5.41
CA PHE A 93 16.19 6.55 -6.20
C PHE A 93 15.96 7.50 -7.38
N VAL A 94 16.06 8.81 -7.18
CA VAL A 94 15.94 9.80 -8.26
C VAL A 94 17.06 9.60 -9.30
N GLY A 95 18.28 9.32 -8.85
CA GLY A 95 19.39 8.97 -9.73
C GLY A 95 19.12 7.72 -10.56
N LEU A 96 18.57 6.67 -9.94
CA LEU A 96 18.18 5.43 -10.61
C LEU A 96 17.08 5.66 -11.65
N ILE A 97 16.06 6.45 -11.33
CA ILE A 97 15.00 6.84 -12.28
C ILE A 97 15.59 7.62 -13.47
N PHE A 98 16.56 8.51 -13.23
CA PHE A 98 17.21 9.27 -14.29
C PHE A 98 18.06 8.37 -15.21
N ILE A 99 18.81 7.42 -14.63
CA ILE A 99 19.61 6.45 -15.39
C ILE A 99 18.71 5.54 -16.22
N ILE A 100 17.66 4.97 -15.61
CA ILE A 100 16.70 4.10 -16.30
C ILE A 100 15.92 4.88 -17.35
N GLY A 101 15.44 6.09 -17.05
CA GLY A 101 14.73 6.93 -18.00
C GLY A 101 15.56 7.32 -19.23
N LYS A 102 16.88 7.46 -19.04
CA LYS A 102 17.84 7.74 -20.12
C LYS A 102 18.25 6.47 -20.89
N PHE A 103 18.32 5.30 -20.23
CA PHE A 103 18.72 4.03 -20.84
C PHE A 103 17.56 3.31 -21.56
N LEU A 104 16.37 3.29 -20.95
CA LEU A 104 15.15 2.76 -21.56
C LEU A 104 14.49 3.76 -22.52
N GLY A 105 15.01 4.99 -22.62
CA GLY A 105 14.58 6.00 -23.59
C GLY A 105 13.09 6.30 -23.50
N LEU A 106 12.64 7.02 -22.47
CA LEU A 106 11.33 7.70 -22.40
C LEU A 106 10.21 6.92 -23.10
N VAL A 107 10.13 5.60 -22.86
CA VAL A 107 9.04 4.78 -23.40
C VAL A 107 7.81 5.29 -22.69
N SER A 108 7.06 6.09 -23.43
CA SER A 108 5.66 6.36 -23.19
C SER A 108 4.98 4.99 -23.14
N PHE A 109 5.00 4.36 -21.97
CA PHE A 109 4.06 3.32 -21.60
C PHE A 109 2.70 3.99 -21.39
N GLY A 110 2.23 4.69 -22.42
CA GLY A 110 0.84 5.01 -22.63
C GLY A 110 0.13 3.73 -23.05
N VAL A 111 0.16 2.71 -22.19
CA VAL A 111 -0.91 1.73 -22.19
C VAL A 111 -2.06 2.48 -21.54
N HIS A 112 -2.71 3.36 -22.32
CA HIS A 112 -4.08 3.77 -22.07
C HIS A 112 -4.87 2.48 -22.23
N GLY A 113 -4.85 1.65 -21.21
CA GLY A 113 -5.64 0.45 -21.14
C GLY A 113 -7.06 0.93 -21.29
N LEU A 114 -7.66 0.67 -22.46
CA LEU A 114 -9.10 0.72 -22.66
C LEU A 114 -9.74 0.26 -21.36
N GLY A 115 -10.61 1.10 -20.79
CA GLY A 115 -11.22 0.94 -19.46
C GLY A 115 -12.09 -0.32 -19.35
N LEU A 116 -11.48 -1.48 -19.52
CA LEU A 116 -12.06 -2.81 -19.41
C LEU A 116 -12.02 -3.30 -17.95
N SER A 117 -11.60 -2.44 -17.01
CA SER A 117 -11.54 -2.70 -15.57
C SER A 117 -12.83 -3.31 -15.04
N HIS A 118 -13.97 -2.84 -15.56
CA HIS A 118 -15.30 -3.31 -15.16
C HIS A 118 -15.62 -4.73 -15.68
N ILE A 119 -15.06 -5.10 -16.84
CA ILE A 119 -15.24 -6.43 -17.44
C ILE A 119 -14.43 -7.49 -16.69
N GLY A 120 -13.28 -7.11 -16.12
CA GLY A 120 -12.50 -8.01 -15.27
C GLY A 120 -13.29 -8.53 -14.06
N VAL A 121 -14.08 -7.66 -13.43
CA VAL A 121 -14.89 -8.01 -12.25
C VAL A 121 -16.04 -8.95 -12.62
N SER A 122 -16.74 -8.69 -13.73
CA SER A 122 -17.82 -9.56 -14.17
C SER A 122 -17.31 -10.96 -14.55
N LEU A 123 -16.11 -11.05 -15.13
CA LEU A 123 -15.44 -12.32 -15.43
C LEU A 123 -15.04 -13.11 -14.17
N LEU A 124 -14.69 -12.43 -13.06
CA LEU A 124 -14.44 -13.11 -11.78
C LEU A 124 -15.68 -13.84 -11.26
N TYR A 125 -16.87 -13.26 -11.44
CA TYR A 125 -18.12 -13.92 -11.01
C TYR A 125 -18.60 -14.99 -11.98
N SER A 126 -18.34 -14.87 -13.28
CA SER A 126 -18.79 -15.87 -14.26
C SER A 126 -17.86 -17.08 -14.35
N TYR A 127 -16.56 -16.85 -14.52
CA TYR A 127 -15.58 -17.92 -14.74
C TYR A 127 -14.67 -18.16 -13.53
N GLY A 128 -14.51 -17.15 -12.66
CA GLY A 128 -13.60 -17.17 -11.52
C GLY A 128 -14.15 -17.76 -10.22
N GLY A 129 -15.32 -18.41 -10.24
CA GLY A 129 -16.00 -18.88 -9.03
C GLY A 129 -15.14 -19.77 -8.11
N TYR A 130 -14.32 -20.64 -8.69
CA TYR A 130 -13.41 -21.51 -7.90
C TYR A 130 -12.31 -20.71 -7.20
N TYR A 131 -11.75 -19.68 -7.85
CA TYR A 131 -10.79 -18.77 -7.23
C TYR A 131 -11.43 -17.99 -6.08
N LEU A 132 -12.67 -17.51 -6.26
CA LEU A 132 -13.42 -16.81 -5.21
C LEU A 132 -13.67 -17.70 -4.00
N LEU A 133 -14.03 -18.98 -4.21
CA LEU A 133 -14.18 -19.94 -3.12
C LEU A 133 -12.87 -20.18 -2.36
N PHE A 134 -11.77 -20.35 -3.09
CA PHE A 134 -10.47 -20.59 -2.46
C PHE A 134 -9.98 -19.36 -1.65
N VAL A 135 -10.12 -18.16 -2.20
CA VAL A 135 -9.79 -16.90 -1.50
C VAL A 135 -10.72 -16.69 -0.30
N GLY A 136 -12.02 -16.91 -0.46
CA GLY A 136 -13.00 -16.79 0.62
C GLY A 136 -12.72 -17.76 1.77
N PHE A 137 -12.39 -19.00 1.46
CA PHE A 137 -11.98 -19.99 2.46
C PHE A 137 -10.67 -19.58 3.16
N GLY A 138 -9.68 -19.07 2.42
CA GLY A 138 -8.44 -18.53 2.98
C GLY A 138 -8.69 -17.37 3.95
N LEU A 139 -9.61 -16.46 3.62
CA LEU A 139 -10.00 -15.34 4.50
C LEU A 139 -10.72 -15.82 5.77
N LEU A 140 -11.58 -16.85 5.67
CA LEU A 140 -12.23 -17.46 6.84
C LEU A 140 -11.22 -18.17 7.75
N LEU A 141 -10.25 -18.88 7.18
CA LEU A 141 -9.17 -19.48 7.95
C LEU A 141 -8.32 -18.40 8.65
N ALA A 142 -7.98 -17.32 7.95
CA ALA A 142 -7.26 -16.19 8.55
C ALA A 142 -8.05 -15.57 9.72
N LEU A 143 -9.37 -15.40 9.58
CA LEU A 143 -10.23 -14.95 10.67
C LEU A 143 -10.19 -15.90 11.87
N PHE A 144 -10.30 -17.22 11.64
CA PHE A 144 -10.26 -18.21 12.72
C PHE A 144 -8.91 -18.20 13.44
N VAL A 145 -7.81 -18.10 12.70
CA VAL A 145 -6.46 -17.96 13.26
C VAL A 145 -6.37 -16.72 14.14
N VAL A 146 -6.84 -15.56 13.68
CA VAL A 146 -6.82 -14.33 14.49
C VAL A 146 -7.70 -14.45 15.73
N LEU A 147 -8.90 -15.03 15.62
CA LEU A 147 -9.79 -15.26 16.76
C LEU A 147 -9.16 -16.19 17.80
N GLU A 148 -8.51 -17.26 17.36
CA GLU A 148 -7.82 -18.17 18.24
C GLU A 148 -6.64 -17.48 18.92
N LEU A 149 -5.78 -16.77 18.18
CA LEU A 149 -4.67 -15.97 18.73
C LEU A 149 -5.13 -14.99 19.81
N VAL A 150 -6.23 -14.26 19.59
CA VAL A 150 -6.77 -13.32 20.57
C VAL A 150 -7.36 -14.05 21.79
N ARG A 151 -7.98 -15.23 21.60
CA ARG A 151 -8.43 -16.08 22.73
C ARG A 151 -7.26 -16.56 23.58
N TRP A 152 -6.15 -16.96 22.97
CA TRP A 152 -4.96 -17.40 23.72
C TRP A 152 -4.33 -16.27 24.56
N ILE A 153 -4.49 -15.01 24.16
CA ILE A 153 -4.01 -13.86 24.96
C ILE A 153 -4.90 -13.66 26.20
N SER A 154 -6.21 -13.85 26.11
CA SER A 154 -7.05 -13.86 27.31
C SER A 154 -6.67 -15.03 28.23
N PHE A 155 -6.50 -16.26 27.67
CA PHE A 155 -5.64 -17.38 28.16
C PHE A 155 -4.54 -17.06 29.20
N GLY A 156 -3.64 -16.16 28.83
CA GLY A 156 -2.41 -15.89 29.56
C GLY A 156 -2.56 -14.86 30.67
N ALA A 157 -3.57 -14.00 30.58
CA ALA A 157 -3.75 -12.88 31.51
C ALA A 157 -4.19 -13.29 32.93
N TYR A 158 -4.70 -14.52 33.12
CA TYR A 158 -5.04 -15.06 34.46
C TYR A 158 -3.88 -15.76 35.17
N LYS A 159 -2.69 -15.80 34.57
CA LYS A 159 -1.47 -16.35 35.19
C LYS A 159 -0.41 -15.28 35.53
N ALA A 160 -0.75 -14.00 35.40
CA ALA A 160 0.08 -12.88 35.84
C ALA A 160 -0.43 -12.29 37.16
#